data_AF-A0A927ZFH1-F1
#
_entry.id   AF-A0A927ZFH1-F1
#
_cell.length_a   1.000
_cell.length_b   1.000
_cell.length_c   1.000
_cell.angle_alpha   90.00
_cell.angle_beta   90.00
_cell.angle_gamma   90.00
#
_symmetry.space_group_name_H-M   'P 1'
#
loop_
_entity.id
_entity.type
_entity.pdbx_description
1 polymer ?
#
loop_
_entity_poly.entity_id
_entity_poly.type
_entity_poly.pdbx_seq_one_letter_code
_entity_poly.pdbx_strand_id
1 'polypeptide(L)'
;MATFKMGKIVLKSLFTKPATLMYPVVPREWQERTRGHVEIDVDSCILCGMCQRKCPANAITVDRAGRTWEIQRMQCIQCQACVDNCPKKCLTMKPEYTTPGTEKVIDTIAIPEPPKTEAPAAAPAAGGADGLKCDTEACVFCGLCARNCPVGAITVDRAEKSWTVDKSACVQCGLCTEKCPKKCLSL
;
A
#
# COMPACT_ATOMS: atom_id res chain seq x y z
N MET A 1 28.81 25.27 55.34
CA MET A 1 29.89 25.02 54.36
C MET A 1 29.27 24.59 53.03
N ALA A 2 28.93 25.56 52.18
CA ALA A 2 28.35 25.31 50.86
C ALA A 2 29.34 25.83 49.79
N THR A 3 30.41 25.09 49.56
CA THR A 3 31.50 25.49 48.67
C THR A 3 31.32 24.92 47.25
N PHE A 4 31.30 25.82 46.26
CA PHE A 4 31.88 25.65 44.91
C PHE A 4 31.33 24.63 43.89
N LYS A 5 30.10 24.14 43.99
CA LYS A 5 29.50 23.35 42.87
C LYS A 5 29.42 24.14 41.56
N MET A 6 29.12 25.44 41.63
CA MET A 6 29.00 26.30 40.44
C MET A 6 30.35 26.59 39.79
N GLY A 7 31.40 26.86 40.59
CA GLY A 7 32.75 27.15 40.08
C GLY A 7 33.34 25.98 39.28
N LYS A 8 33.11 24.73 39.73
CA LYS A 8 33.53 23.53 38.99
C LYS A 8 32.83 23.40 37.63
N ILE A 9 31.54 23.74 37.55
CA ILE A 9 30.77 23.70 36.30
C ILE A 9 31.24 24.80 35.35
N VAL A 10 31.45 26.02 35.85
CA VAL A 10 31.94 27.16 35.06
C VAL A 10 33.32 26.85 34.48
N LEU A 11 34.26 26.35 35.30
CA LEU A 11 35.60 26.00 34.84
C LEU A 11 35.57 24.89 33.79
N LYS A 12 34.73 23.85 33.99
CA LYS A 12 34.55 22.78 32.99
C LYS A 12 33.95 23.31 31.69
N SER A 13 32.92 24.15 31.79
CA SER A 13 32.21 24.70 30.62
C SER A 13 33.08 25.66 29.80
N LEU A 14 34.09 26.30 30.40
CA LEU A 14 35.03 27.18 29.68
C LEU A 14 35.95 26.41 28.74
N PHE A 15 36.32 25.17 29.09
CA PHE A 15 37.25 24.33 28.32
C PHE A 15 36.59 23.20 27.53
N THR A 16 35.28 22.99 27.68
CA THR A 16 34.53 22.03 26.85
C THR A 16 33.85 22.73 25.67
N LYS A 17 33.58 22.00 24.59
CA LYS A 17 32.77 22.52 23.48
C LYS A 17 31.40 23.01 23.99
N PRO A 18 30.83 24.05 23.38
CA PRO A 18 29.49 24.53 23.73
C PRO A 18 28.47 23.39 23.67
N ALA A 19 27.54 23.39 24.62
CA ALA A 19 26.41 22.44 24.60
C ALA A 19 25.46 22.69 23.42
N THR A 20 25.54 23.87 22.79
CA THR A 20 24.75 24.26 21.62
C THR A 20 25.45 23.85 20.32
N LEU A 21 24.64 23.46 19.33
CA LEU A 21 25.10 23.30 17.95
C LEU A 21 25.25 24.68 17.29
N MET A 22 26.19 24.82 16.37
CA MET A 22 26.40 26.04 15.57
C MET A 22 25.34 26.21 14.47
N TYR A 23 24.06 26.04 14.81
CA TYR A 23 22.94 26.33 13.92
C TYR A 23 22.68 27.85 13.92
N PRO A 24 22.52 28.51 12.76
CA PRO A 24 22.33 27.96 11.41
C PRO A 24 23.60 27.90 10.52
N VAL A 25 24.79 28.21 11.05
CA VAL A 25 26.04 28.29 10.25
C VAL A 25 26.50 26.91 9.75
N VAL A 26 26.36 25.87 10.58
CA VAL A 26 26.67 24.48 10.21
C VAL A 26 25.36 23.71 10.03
N PRO A 27 25.17 22.97 8.91
CA PRO A 27 24.01 22.12 8.72
C PRO A 27 23.87 21.12 9.87
N ARG A 28 22.64 20.97 10.36
CA ARG A 28 22.36 20.03 11.43
C ARG A 28 22.32 18.61 10.88
N GLU A 29 23.06 17.71 11.51
CA GLU A 29 22.91 16.28 11.32
C GLU A 29 21.69 15.76 12.10
N TRP A 30 20.73 15.18 11.38
CA TRP A 30 19.54 14.58 12.00
C TRP A 30 19.88 13.18 12.52
N GLN A 31 19.24 12.80 13.63
CA GLN A 31 19.41 11.46 14.18
C GLN A 31 18.51 10.49 13.40
N GLU A 32 18.91 9.22 13.29
CA GLU A 32 18.16 8.21 12.51
C GLU A 32 16.70 8.05 12.96
N ARG A 33 16.42 8.24 14.26
CA ARG A 33 15.07 8.12 14.84
C ARG A 33 14.31 9.44 14.89
N THR A 34 14.84 10.51 14.29
CA THR A 34 14.15 11.79 14.21
C THR A 34 12.88 11.63 13.36
N ARG A 35 11.76 12.15 13.86
CA ARG A 35 10.49 12.20 13.15
C ARG A 35 10.35 13.57 12.50
N GLY A 36 10.83 13.66 11.26
CA GLY A 36 10.71 14.85 10.43
C GLY A 36 9.37 14.85 9.70
N HIS A 37 9.39 14.75 8.37
CA HIS A 37 8.17 14.85 7.56
C HIS A 37 7.73 13.51 6.97
N VAL A 38 6.46 13.45 6.56
CA VAL A 38 5.88 12.28 5.89
C VAL A 38 6.12 12.39 4.39
N GLU A 39 6.61 11.31 3.78
CA GLU A 39 6.64 11.12 2.33
C GLU A 39 5.76 9.93 1.94
N ILE A 40 5.15 10.01 0.76
CA ILE A 40 4.29 8.97 0.20
C ILE A 40 4.94 8.39 -1.05
N ASP A 41 5.01 7.06 -1.10
CA ASP A 41 5.23 6.30 -2.33
C ASP A 41 3.90 6.19 -3.08
N VAL A 42 3.84 6.88 -4.22
CA VAL A 42 2.63 7.10 -4.99
C VAL A 42 2.21 5.81 -5.71
N ASP A 43 3.16 4.99 -6.15
CA ASP A 43 2.90 3.78 -6.94
C ASP A 43 2.25 2.68 -6.08
N SER A 44 2.60 2.62 -4.80
CA SER A 44 2.09 1.61 -3.86
C SER A 44 0.76 2.00 -3.21
N CYS A 45 0.33 3.25 -3.33
CA CYS A 45 -0.85 3.76 -2.64
C CYS A 45 -2.16 3.34 -3.33
N ILE A 46 -3.09 2.77 -2.55
CA ILE A 46 -4.40 2.30 -3.03
C ILE A 46 -5.57 3.21 -2.60
N LEU A 47 -5.28 4.43 -2.13
CA LEU A 47 -6.28 5.41 -1.68
C LEU A 47 -7.28 4.85 -0.63
N CYS A 48 -6.82 3.93 0.23
CA CYS A 48 -7.66 3.26 1.22
C CYS A 48 -8.20 4.21 2.32
N GLY A 49 -7.58 5.38 2.54
CA GLY A 49 -7.99 6.36 3.55
C GLY A 49 -7.71 5.97 5.00
N MET A 50 -6.92 4.92 5.26
CA MET A 50 -6.52 4.53 6.62
C MET A 50 -5.68 5.62 7.30
N CYS A 51 -4.79 6.27 6.55
CA CYS A 51 -3.95 7.37 7.02
C CYS A 51 -4.78 8.59 7.47
N GLN A 52 -5.80 8.97 6.72
CA GLN A 52 -6.75 10.04 7.09
C GLN A 52 -7.51 9.67 8.37
N ARG A 53 -8.14 8.49 8.42
CA ARG A 53 -8.95 8.08 9.59
C ARG A 53 -8.14 7.96 10.88
N LYS A 54 -6.85 7.63 10.77
CA LYS A 54 -5.98 7.45 11.94
C LYS A 54 -5.21 8.71 12.32
N CYS A 55 -5.26 9.76 11.51
CA CYS A 55 -4.56 11.00 11.80
C CYS A 55 -5.25 11.73 12.98
N PRO A 56 -4.60 11.87 14.15
CA PRO A 56 -5.22 12.56 15.28
C PRO A 56 -5.40 14.06 15.05
N ALA A 57 -4.63 14.65 14.13
CA ALA A 57 -4.69 16.06 13.78
C ALA A 57 -5.52 16.36 12.53
N ASN A 58 -6.10 15.33 11.88
CA ASN A 58 -6.80 15.45 10.60
C ASN A 58 -5.99 16.15 9.49
N ALA A 59 -4.66 16.00 9.52
CA ALA A 59 -3.75 16.66 8.58
C ALA A 59 -3.73 16.03 7.18
N ILE A 60 -4.31 14.84 6.99
CA ILE A 60 -4.28 14.09 5.73
C ILE A 60 -5.70 13.98 5.18
N THR A 61 -5.88 14.34 3.92
CA THR A 61 -7.13 14.16 3.17
C THR A 61 -6.89 13.23 1.99
N VAL A 62 -7.78 12.25 1.79
CA VAL A 62 -7.73 11.31 0.67
C VAL A 62 -8.99 11.45 -0.15
N ASP A 63 -8.87 11.95 -1.37
CA ASP A 63 -9.95 11.93 -2.34
C ASP A 63 -9.83 10.72 -3.25
N ARG A 64 -10.82 9.82 -3.18
CA ARG A 64 -10.89 8.63 -4.02
C ARG A 64 -11.43 8.93 -5.41
N ALA A 65 -12.28 9.95 -5.56
CA ALA A 65 -12.87 10.31 -6.83
C ALA A 65 -11.87 11.11 -7.68
N GLY A 66 -11.24 12.13 -7.08
CA GLY A 66 -10.16 12.90 -7.70
C GLY A 66 -8.80 12.20 -7.71
N ARG A 67 -8.67 11.05 -7.05
CA ARG A 67 -7.41 10.29 -6.90
C ARG A 67 -6.26 11.12 -6.31
N THR A 68 -6.57 12.05 -5.42
CA THR A 68 -5.56 12.89 -4.77
C THR A 68 -5.34 12.46 -3.33
N TRP A 69 -4.09 12.60 -2.90
CA TRP A 69 -3.68 12.50 -1.52
C TRP A 69 -3.08 13.83 -1.10
N GLU A 70 -3.61 14.41 -0.04
CA GLU A 70 -3.23 15.75 0.42
C GLU A 70 -2.73 15.69 1.85
N ILE A 71 -1.67 16.43 2.14
CA ILE A 71 -1.18 16.61 3.50
C ILE A 71 -0.97 18.10 3.83
N GLN A 72 -1.61 18.54 4.91
CA GLN A 72 -1.39 19.86 5.50
C GLN A 72 -0.18 19.79 6.43
N ARG A 73 0.98 20.23 5.94
CA ARG A 73 2.25 20.07 6.66
C ARG A 73 2.26 20.79 8.01
N MET A 74 1.60 21.96 8.12
CA MET A 74 1.52 22.70 9.38
C MET A 74 0.55 22.10 10.40
N GLN A 75 -0.34 21.20 9.98
CA GLN A 75 -1.26 20.49 10.88
C GLN A 75 -0.71 19.13 11.32
N CYS A 76 0.27 18.59 10.61
CA CYS A 76 0.92 17.34 10.96
C CYS A 76 1.74 17.47 12.26
N ILE A 77 1.33 16.76 13.30
CA ILE A 77 2.05 16.70 14.59
C ILE A 77 3.17 15.63 14.62
N GLN A 78 3.57 15.09 13.46
CA GLN A 78 4.71 14.16 13.32
C GLN A 78 4.63 12.89 14.21
N CYS A 79 3.41 12.41 14.47
CA CYS A 79 3.17 11.28 15.39
C CYS A 79 3.42 9.87 14.80
N GLN A 80 3.68 9.76 13.50
CA GLN A 80 3.88 8.49 12.76
C GLN A 80 2.64 7.57 12.63
N ALA A 81 1.49 7.93 13.20
CA ALA A 81 0.30 7.07 13.17
C ALA A 81 -0.16 6.67 11.76
N CYS A 82 0.02 7.52 10.76
CA CYS A 82 -0.31 7.22 9.36
C CYS A 82 0.59 6.13 8.76
N VAL A 83 1.89 6.13 9.09
CA VAL A 83 2.88 5.14 8.62
C VAL A 83 2.59 3.78 9.24
N ASP A 84 2.35 3.76 10.55
CA ASP A 84 2.13 2.50 11.29
C ASP A 84 0.86 1.79 10.81
N ASN A 85 -0.18 2.55 10.47
CA ASN A 85 -1.47 2.02 10.07
C ASN A 85 -1.66 1.91 8.55
N CYS A 86 -0.65 2.22 7.74
CA CYS A 86 -0.73 2.02 6.30
C CYS A 86 -0.64 0.51 5.96
N PRO A 87 -1.66 -0.09 5.31
CA PRO A 87 -1.65 -1.51 4.98
C PRO A 87 -0.64 -1.86 3.88
N LYS A 88 -0.40 -0.93 2.95
CA LYS A 88 0.57 -1.08 1.86
C LYS A 88 1.97 -0.58 2.23
N LYS A 89 2.15 -0.03 3.44
CA LYS A 89 3.41 0.55 3.93
C LYS A 89 4.05 1.56 2.96
N CYS A 90 3.22 2.30 2.22
CA CYS A 90 3.64 3.30 1.25
C CYS A 90 3.94 4.69 1.85
N LEU A 91 3.94 4.83 3.18
CA LEU A 91 4.22 6.09 3.86
C LEU A 91 5.50 5.94 4.68
N THR A 92 6.39 6.92 4.62
CA THR A 92 7.67 6.92 5.36
C THR A 92 7.83 8.22 6.15
N MET A 93 8.39 8.14 7.37
CA MET A 93 8.85 9.32 8.12
C MET A 93 10.32 9.57 7.78
N LYS A 94 10.59 10.65 7.04
CA LYS A 94 11.94 11.15 6.82
C LYS A 94 12.46 11.89 8.05
N PRO A 95 13.76 11.83 8.37
CA PRO A 95 14.32 12.51 9.54
C PRO A 95 14.43 14.02 9.37
N GLU A 96 14.44 14.54 8.13
CA GLU A 96 14.52 15.97 7.87
C GLU A 96 13.20 16.67 8.20
N TYR A 97 13.26 17.84 8.83
CA TYR A 97 12.09 18.71 8.98
C TYR A 97 11.85 19.50 7.70
N THR A 98 10.58 19.84 7.45
CA THR A 98 10.22 20.79 6.41
C THR A 98 10.83 22.15 6.69
N THR A 99 11.27 22.85 5.64
CA THR A 99 11.78 24.21 5.76
C THR A 99 10.69 25.14 6.34
N PRO A 100 11.05 26.12 7.19
CA PRO A 100 10.11 27.12 7.66
C PRO A 100 9.47 27.85 6.47
N GLY A 101 8.14 27.79 6.38
CA GLY A 101 7.37 28.54 5.40
C GLY A 101 6.62 29.68 6.08
N THR A 102 6.37 30.75 5.35
CA THR A 102 5.52 31.88 5.80
C THR A 102 4.03 31.61 5.57
N GLU A 103 3.69 30.59 4.79
CA GLU A 103 2.33 30.28 4.35
C GLU A 103 1.93 28.84 4.68
N LYS A 104 0.61 28.60 4.73
CA LYS A 104 0.06 27.26 4.93
C LYS A 104 0.11 26.49 3.62
N VAL A 105 1.10 25.62 3.46
CA VAL A 105 1.23 24.78 2.27
C VAL A 105 0.42 23.48 2.44
N ILE A 106 -0.38 23.17 1.42
CA ILE A 106 -1.06 21.89 1.25
C ILE A 106 -0.35 21.17 0.10
N ASP A 107 0.26 20.04 0.41
CA ASP A 107 0.91 19.21 -0.59
C ASP A 107 -0.13 18.27 -1.19
N THR A 108 -0.59 18.58 -2.40
CA THR A 108 -1.51 17.72 -3.16
C THR A 108 -0.72 16.86 -4.12
N ILE A 109 -0.83 15.53 -3.95
CA ILE A 109 -0.14 14.53 -4.77
C ILE A 109 -1.21 13.72 -5.50
N ALA A 110 -1.15 13.72 -6.83
CA ALA A 110 -2.02 12.92 -7.68
C ALA A 110 -1.49 11.48 -7.75
N ILE A 111 -2.36 10.49 -7.48
CA ILE A 111 -1.98 9.08 -7.49
C ILE A 111 -2.28 8.48 -8.86
N PRO A 112 -1.23 8.09 -9.63
CA PRO A 112 -1.43 7.55 -10.97
C PRO A 112 -2.28 6.29 -10.89
N GLU A 113 -2.96 5.98 -11.98
CA GLU A 113 -3.65 4.70 -12.10
C GLU A 113 -2.62 3.59 -11.93
N PRO A 114 -2.82 2.62 -11.02
CA PRO A 114 -1.92 1.48 -10.98
C PRO A 114 -1.91 0.92 -12.40
N PRO A 115 -0.72 0.59 -12.94
CA PRO A 115 -0.66 -0.02 -14.26
C PRO A 115 -1.63 -1.19 -14.21
N LYS A 116 -2.70 -1.12 -15.01
CA LYS A 116 -3.50 -2.30 -15.30
C LYS A 116 -2.46 -3.26 -15.84
N THR A 117 -2.07 -4.23 -15.02
CA THR A 117 -1.41 -5.41 -15.54
C THR A 117 -2.44 -5.96 -16.49
N GLU A 118 -2.28 -5.63 -17.78
CA GLU A 118 -2.90 -6.35 -18.85
C GLU A 118 -2.67 -7.81 -18.48
N ALA A 119 -3.77 -8.52 -18.25
CA ALA A 119 -3.72 -9.97 -18.16
C ALA A 119 -2.79 -10.42 -19.29
N PRO A 120 -1.76 -11.23 -19.02
CA PRO A 120 -0.74 -11.56 -20.01
C PRO A 120 -1.45 -11.87 -21.31
N ALA A 121 -1.08 -11.10 -22.33
CA ALA A 121 -1.69 -11.09 -23.64
C ALA A 121 -2.10 -12.51 -24.02
N ALA A 122 -3.38 -12.68 -24.35
CA ALA A 122 -3.97 -13.92 -24.78
C ALA A 122 -2.96 -14.71 -25.62
N ALA A 123 -2.44 -15.80 -25.04
CA ALA A 123 -1.74 -16.81 -25.80
C ALA A 123 -2.71 -17.30 -26.89
N PRO A 124 -2.22 -17.55 -28.10
CA PRO A 124 -3.05 -17.65 -29.29
C PRO A 124 -4.07 -18.77 -29.15
N ALA A 125 -5.25 -18.51 -29.71
CA ALA A 125 -6.28 -19.51 -29.92
C ALA A 125 -5.69 -20.72 -30.67
N ALA A 126 -5.56 -21.84 -29.95
CA ALA A 126 -5.60 -23.17 -30.53
C ALA A 126 -6.85 -23.83 -29.92
N GLY A 127 -7.87 -24.00 -30.75
CA GLY A 127 -9.20 -24.44 -30.35
C GLY A 127 -9.28 -25.93 -30.01
N GLY A 128 -10.47 -26.30 -29.54
CA GLY A 128 -10.93 -27.69 -29.43
C GLY A 128 -11.10 -28.15 -27.98
N ALA A 129 -12.21 -27.79 -27.35
CA ALA A 129 -12.57 -28.26 -26.01
C ALA A 129 -13.10 -29.71 -25.99
N ASP A 130 -12.28 -30.66 -26.45
CA ASP A 130 -12.56 -32.08 -26.26
C ASP A 130 -12.03 -32.62 -24.92
N GLY A 131 -11.29 -31.81 -24.15
CA GLY A 131 -10.61 -32.25 -22.92
C GLY A 131 -11.31 -31.95 -21.59
N LEU A 132 -11.97 -30.78 -21.43
CA LEU A 132 -12.45 -30.34 -20.11
C LEU A 132 -13.71 -31.08 -19.66
N LYS A 133 -13.58 -31.96 -18.66
CA LYS A 133 -14.67 -32.73 -18.05
C LYS A 133 -14.80 -32.40 -16.57
N CYS A 134 -16.05 -32.33 -16.09
CA CYS A 134 -16.35 -32.22 -14.67
C CYS A 134 -17.03 -33.49 -14.19
N ASP A 135 -16.49 -34.08 -13.12
CA ASP A 135 -17.19 -35.09 -12.35
C ASP A 135 -18.27 -34.41 -11.50
N THR A 136 -19.53 -34.58 -11.92
CA THR A 136 -20.70 -33.98 -11.26
C THR A 136 -21.02 -34.61 -9.91
N GLU A 137 -20.47 -35.79 -9.59
CA GLU A 137 -20.67 -36.43 -8.29
C GLU A 137 -19.72 -35.86 -7.23
N ALA A 138 -18.48 -35.56 -7.61
CA ALA A 138 -17.49 -34.92 -6.73
C ALA A 138 -17.63 -33.38 -6.69
N CYS A 139 -18.34 -32.77 -7.65
CA CYS A 139 -18.52 -31.33 -7.73
C CYS A 139 -19.51 -30.81 -6.68
N VAL A 140 -19.07 -29.79 -5.92
CA VAL A 140 -19.94 -29.09 -4.94
C VAL A 140 -20.54 -27.80 -5.49
N PHE A 141 -20.44 -27.57 -6.81
CA PHE A 141 -20.99 -26.40 -7.52
C PHE A 141 -20.58 -25.04 -6.92
N CYS A 142 -19.36 -24.94 -6.37
CA CYS A 142 -18.89 -23.71 -5.72
C CYS A 142 -18.69 -22.52 -6.68
N GLY A 143 -18.62 -22.75 -8.00
CA GLY A 143 -18.44 -21.70 -9.02
C GLY A 143 -17.02 -21.09 -9.09
N LEU A 144 -16.03 -21.67 -8.38
CA LEU A 144 -14.64 -21.20 -8.43
C LEU A 144 -14.02 -21.36 -9.82
N CYS A 145 -14.38 -22.41 -10.56
CA CYS A 145 -13.91 -22.62 -11.93
C CYS A 145 -14.42 -21.52 -12.89
N ALA A 146 -15.70 -21.12 -12.79
CA ALA A 146 -16.26 -20.00 -13.54
C ALA A 146 -15.57 -18.68 -13.23
N ARG A 147 -15.37 -18.35 -11.94
CA ARG A 147 -14.72 -17.10 -11.53
C ARG A 147 -13.24 -17.01 -11.91
N ASN A 148 -12.56 -18.15 -11.97
CA ASN A 148 -11.14 -18.19 -12.30
C ASN A 148 -10.88 -18.43 -13.80
N CYS A 149 -11.93 -18.60 -14.61
CA CYS A 149 -11.79 -18.80 -16.04
C CYS A 149 -11.49 -17.44 -16.71
N PRO A 150 -10.30 -17.24 -17.31
CA PRO A 150 -9.94 -15.96 -17.93
C PRO A 150 -10.79 -15.64 -19.17
N VAL A 151 -11.35 -16.69 -19.80
CA VAL A 151 -12.19 -16.60 -21.01
C VAL A 151 -13.69 -16.72 -20.70
N GLY A 152 -14.07 -16.95 -19.44
CA GLY A 152 -15.49 -17.08 -19.07
C GLY A 152 -16.21 -18.30 -19.66
N ALA A 153 -15.49 -19.35 -20.07
CA ALA A 153 -16.06 -20.51 -20.76
C ALA A 153 -16.89 -21.47 -19.87
N ILE A 154 -17.01 -21.22 -18.56
CA ILE A 154 -17.63 -22.16 -17.62
C ILE A 154 -18.81 -21.47 -16.93
N THR A 155 -19.98 -22.11 -16.98
CA THR A 155 -21.20 -21.68 -16.28
C THR A 155 -21.55 -22.71 -15.20
N VAL A 156 -21.86 -22.21 -14.00
CA VAL A 156 -22.21 -23.05 -12.84
C VAL A 156 -23.49 -22.52 -12.20
N ASP A 157 -24.58 -23.27 -12.31
CA ASP A 157 -25.83 -22.95 -11.62
C ASP A 157 -25.92 -23.73 -10.32
N ARG A 158 -25.91 -22.99 -9.20
CA ARG A 158 -25.97 -23.58 -7.86
C ARG A 158 -27.34 -24.14 -7.50
N ALA A 159 -28.40 -23.53 -8.03
CA ALA A 159 -29.78 -23.96 -7.76
C ALA A 159 -30.08 -25.29 -8.46
N GLU A 160 -29.74 -25.37 -9.75
CA GLU A 160 -29.96 -26.54 -10.60
C GLU A 160 -28.86 -27.60 -10.49
N LYS A 161 -27.80 -27.33 -9.71
CA LYS A 161 -26.59 -28.17 -9.62
C LYS A 161 -26.09 -28.56 -11.01
N SER A 162 -26.06 -27.58 -11.90
CA SER A 162 -25.60 -27.76 -13.28
C SER A 162 -24.20 -27.19 -13.43
N TRP A 163 -23.39 -27.86 -14.26
CA TRP A 163 -22.09 -27.38 -14.66
C TRP A 163 -21.99 -27.56 -16.17
N THR A 164 -21.74 -26.47 -16.89
CA THR A 164 -21.63 -26.48 -18.35
C THR A 164 -20.38 -25.72 -18.80
N VAL A 165 -19.79 -26.18 -19.90
CA VAL A 165 -18.63 -25.54 -20.53
C VAL A 165 -18.98 -25.20 -21.97
N ASP A 166 -18.72 -23.95 -22.35
CA ASP A 166 -18.72 -23.54 -23.74
C ASP A 166 -17.42 -24.01 -24.40
N LYS A 167 -17.57 -25.01 -25.26
CA LYS A 167 -16.47 -25.65 -25.96
C LYS A 167 -15.77 -24.75 -26.97
N SER A 168 -16.45 -23.72 -27.45
CA SER A 168 -15.90 -22.77 -28.42
C SER A 168 -15.06 -21.69 -27.75
N ALA A 169 -15.40 -21.33 -26.51
CA ALA A 169 -14.70 -20.33 -25.72
C ALA A 169 -13.52 -20.89 -24.91
N CYS A 170 -13.51 -22.20 -24.62
CA CYS A 170 -12.47 -22.81 -23.80
C CYS A 170 -11.13 -22.97 -24.56
N VAL A 171 -10.08 -22.33 -24.04
CA VAL A 171 -8.71 -22.37 -24.58
C VAL A 171 -7.80 -23.39 -23.88
N GLN A 172 -8.37 -24.30 -23.08
CA GLN A 172 -7.66 -25.39 -22.40
C GLN A 172 -6.46 -24.95 -21.52
N CYS A 173 -6.55 -23.78 -20.87
CA CYS A 173 -5.48 -23.23 -20.03
C CYS A 173 -5.21 -23.98 -18.71
N GLY A 174 -6.04 -24.96 -18.30
CA GLY A 174 -5.85 -25.73 -17.06
C GLY A 174 -6.11 -24.99 -15.75
N LEU A 175 -6.29 -23.66 -15.74
CA LEU A 175 -6.49 -22.87 -14.51
C LEU A 175 -7.68 -23.34 -13.64
N CYS A 176 -8.71 -23.90 -14.27
CA CYS A 176 -9.88 -24.42 -13.57
C CYS A 176 -9.60 -25.73 -12.83
N THR A 177 -8.68 -26.58 -13.32
CA THR A 177 -8.29 -27.84 -12.66
C THR A 177 -7.37 -27.55 -11.47
N GLU A 178 -6.41 -26.64 -11.62
CA GLU A 178 -5.49 -26.25 -10.55
C GLU A 178 -6.20 -25.60 -9.35
N LYS A 179 -7.13 -24.69 -9.64
CA LYS A 179 -7.84 -23.94 -8.60
C LYS A 179 -9.07 -24.66 -8.05
N CYS A 180 -9.35 -25.89 -8.50
CA CYS A 180 -10.46 -26.68 -7.98
C CYS A 180 -10.08 -27.33 -6.64
N PRO A 181 -10.68 -26.94 -5.50
CA PRO A 181 -10.34 -27.51 -4.20
C PRO A 181 -10.72 -28.99 -4.08
N LYS A 182 -11.73 -29.44 -4.85
CA LYS A 182 -12.18 -30.84 -4.90
C LYS A 182 -11.48 -31.66 -5.99
N LYS A 183 -10.67 -31.02 -6.86
CA LYS A 183 -10.01 -31.64 -8.01
C LYS A 183 -10.97 -32.49 -8.88
N CYS A 184 -12.22 -32.06 -9.00
CA CYS A 184 -13.27 -32.75 -9.77
C CYS A 184 -13.29 -32.37 -11.26
N LEU A 185 -12.25 -31.70 -11.75
CA LEU A 185 -12.11 -31.27 -13.14
C LEU A 185 -10.88 -31.93 -13.74
N SER A 186 -11.03 -32.52 -14.92
CA SER A 186 -9.95 -33.07 -15.73
C SER A 186 -9.93 -32.36 -17.09
N LEU A 187 -8.72 -32.11 -17.60
CA LEU A 187 -8.47 -31.51 -18.91
C LEU A 187 -7.86 -32.56 -19.84
#